data_AF-A0A950NRR5-F1
#
_entry.id   AF-A0A950NRR5-F1
#
_cell.length_a   1.000
_cell.length_b   1.000
_cell.length_c   1.000
_cell.angle_alpha   90.00
_cell.angle_beta   90.00
_cell.angle_gamma   90.00
#
_symmetry.space_group_name_H-M   'P 1'
#
loop_
_entity.id
_entity.type
_entity.pdbx_description
1 polymer ?
#
loop_
_entity_poly.entity_id
_entity_poly.type
_entity_poly.pdbx_seq_one_letter_code
_entity_poly.pdbx_strand_id
1 'polypeptide(L)'
;VLYMGAEYCPFCATERWALVAALSRFGRFEGLQLTHSASDDTYPDTQTFTFHGSRFDSPYVVFQPVEMKTNRYANLETPTPEQRHLMLTYGGPPYFAPSSTGGIPFIDLGGKYLVSGASYDPSVLQGKSATDITIEMGDPSRPVSQGAVGSANALTEAICGLTGNTPANVCSDPVFAAIAVRFK
;
A
#
# COMPACT_ATOMS: atom_id res chain seq x y z
N VAL A 1 10.55 1.87 -3.25
CA VAL A 1 9.08 1.82 -3.08
C VAL A 1 8.63 3.21 -2.69
N LEU A 2 8.08 3.96 -3.63
CA LEU A 2 7.44 5.24 -3.36
C LEU A 2 5.96 4.98 -3.07
N TYR A 3 5.44 5.54 -1.98
CA TYR A 3 4.01 5.56 -1.69
C TYR A 3 3.57 7.02 -1.58
N MET A 4 2.48 7.36 -2.25
CA MET A 4 1.85 8.68 -2.22
C MET A 4 0.40 8.51 -1.76
N GLY A 5 0.07 9.10 -0.61
CA GLY A 5 -1.23 8.97 -0.01
C GLY A 5 -1.60 10.18 0.84
N ALA A 6 -2.71 10.03 1.54
CA ALA A 6 -3.14 10.96 2.58
C ALA A 6 -3.97 10.20 3.60
N GLU A 7 -3.88 10.59 4.87
CA GLU A 7 -4.56 9.90 5.96
C GLU A 7 -6.08 9.96 5.79
N TYR A 8 -6.65 11.07 5.28
CA TYR A 8 -8.10 11.20 5.08
C TYR A 8 -8.70 10.17 4.11
N CYS A 9 -7.89 9.66 3.18
CA CYS A 9 -8.34 8.91 2.02
C CYS A 9 -8.61 7.44 2.39
N PRO A 10 -9.86 6.95 2.31
CA PRO A 10 -10.18 5.57 2.68
C PRO A 10 -9.58 4.53 1.75
N PHE A 11 -9.47 4.81 0.45
CA PHE A 11 -8.75 3.92 -0.49
C PHE A 11 -7.27 3.79 -0.12
N CYS A 12 -6.69 4.87 0.40
CA CYS A 12 -5.32 4.88 0.91
C CYS A 12 -5.24 4.06 2.20
N ALA A 13 -6.22 4.20 3.09
CA ALA A 13 -6.34 3.40 4.31
C ALA A 13 -6.39 1.89 4.00
N THR A 14 -7.14 1.50 2.97
CA THR A 14 -7.21 0.14 2.44
C THR A 14 -5.85 -0.35 1.94
N GLU A 15 -5.20 0.40 1.05
CA GLU A 15 -3.94 -0.02 0.44
C GLU A 15 -2.78 -0.15 1.46
N ARG A 16 -2.76 0.68 2.52
CA ARG A 16 -1.72 0.63 3.55
C ARG A 16 -1.64 -0.74 4.25
N TRP A 17 -2.75 -1.44 4.45
CA TRP A 17 -2.72 -2.79 5.04
C TRP A 17 -1.94 -3.79 4.18
N ALA A 18 -2.18 -3.77 2.87
CA ALA A 18 -1.45 -4.62 1.93
C ALA A 18 0.03 -4.24 1.87
N LEU A 19 0.32 -2.94 1.84
CA LEU A 19 1.69 -2.43 1.74
C LEU A 19 2.50 -2.72 3.01
N VAL A 20 1.92 -2.53 4.20
CA VAL A 20 2.56 -2.89 5.49
C VAL A 20 2.83 -4.39 5.54
N ALA A 21 1.85 -5.23 5.17
CA ALA A 21 2.01 -6.68 5.17
C ALA A 21 3.10 -7.16 4.19
N ALA A 22 3.18 -6.56 3.00
CA ALA A 22 4.21 -6.89 2.02
C ALA A 22 5.60 -6.44 2.48
N LEU A 23 5.76 -5.17 2.87
CA LEU A 23 7.05 -4.61 3.26
C LEU A 23 7.61 -5.24 4.54
N SER A 24 6.75 -5.67 5.47
CA SER A 24 7.18 -6.39 6.68
C SER A 24 7.86 -7.73 6.40
N ARG A 25 7.79 -8.25 5.16
CA ARG A 25 8.56 -9.44 4.72
C ARG A 25 10.01 -9.08 4.37
N PHE A 26 10.27 -7.83 4.01
CA PHE A 26 11.58 -7.35 3.55
C PHE A 26 12.29 -6.46 4.57
N GLY A 27 11.65 -6.13 5.69
CA GLY A 27 12.24 -5.22 6.67
C GLY A 27 11.33 -5.01 7.86
N ARG A 28 11.63 -3.96 8.62
CA ARG A 28 10.90 -3.63 9.84
C ARG A 28 10.50 -2.17 9.85
N PHE A 29 9.25 -1.91 10.19
CA PHE A 29 8.78 -0.58 10.54
C PHE A 29 9.12 -0.25 12.00
N GLU A 30 9.57 0.97 12.24
CA GLU A 30 9.70 1.57 13.56
C GLU A 30 8.80 2.81 13.65
N GLY A 31 8.11 2.98 14.78
CA GLY A 31 7.23 4.13 14.99
C GLY A 31 5.98 4.16 14.11
N LEU A 32 5.60 3.05 13.47
CA LEU A 32 4.33 2.95 12.74
C LEU A 32 3.16 3.10 13.72
N GLN A 33 2.27 4.06 13.46
CA GLN A 33 1.13 4.36 14.32
C GLN A 33 -0.19 4.06 13.63
N LEU A 34 -1.20 3.74 14.42
CA LEU A 34 -2.57 3.61 13.94
C LEU A 34 -3.20 4.98 13.76
N THR A 35 -4.04 5.09 12.73
CA THR A 35 -4.92 6.23 12.44
C THR A 35 -6.18 5.70 11.74
N HIS A 36 -7.00 6.58 11.19
CA HIS A 36 -8.14 6.22 10.36
C HIS A 36 -8.37 7.25 9.25
N SER A 37 -9.13 6.87 8.23
CA SER A 37 -9.61 7.80 7.19
C SER A 37 -10.55 8.86 7.78
N ALA A 38 -10.83 9.91 7.01
CA ALA A 38 -11.74 10.95 7.46
C ALA A 38 -13.13 10.37 7.78
N SER A 39 -13.83 11.00 8.71
CA SER A 39 -15.16 10.58 9.19
C SER A 39 -16.30 10.97 8.23
N ASP A 40 -16.01 11.75 7.19
CA ASP A 40 -16.99 12.36 6.26
C ASP A 40 -16.77 11.96 4.79
N ASP A 41 -16.03 10.88 4.53
CA ASP A 41 -15.82 10.29 3.21
C ASP A 41 -16.70 9.02 3.01
N THR A 42 -16.65 8.42 1.82
CA THR A 42 -17.45 7.26 1.36
C THR A 42 -17.31 6.02 2.26
N TYR A 43 -16.13 5.84 2.85
CA TYR A 43 -15.85 4.78 3.82
C TYR A 43 -15.28 5.42 5.10
N PRO A 44 -16.15 6.00 5.94
CA PRO A 44 -15.72 6.84 7.03
C PRO A 44 -15.00 6.02 8.11
N ASP A 45 -14.02 6.66 8.77
CA ASP A 45 -13.30 6.10 9.91
C ASP A 45 -12.65 4.72 9.66
N THR A 46 -12.27 4.44 8.41
CA THR A 46 -11.59 3.20 8.01
C THR A 46 -10.23 3.12 8.73
N GLN A 47 -10.10 2.14 9.63
CA GLN A 47 -8.91 1.97 10.47
C GLN A 47 -7.69 1.55 9.65
N THR A 48 -6.55 2.18 9.91
CA THR A 48 -5.31 1.96 9.15
C THR A 48 -4.08 2.46 9.90
N PHE A 49 -2.96 2.59 9.20
CA PHE A 49 -1.71 3.16 9.70
C PHE A 49 -1.46 4.54 9.11
N THR A 50 -0.65 5.35 9.78
CA THR A 50 0.04 6.47 9.13
C THR A 50 1.50 6.09 8.93
N PHE A 51 2.04 6.40 7.75
CA PHE A 51 3.48 6.31 7.53
C PHE A 51 4.23 7.56 7.99
N HIS A 52 3.53 8.66 8.26
CA HIS A 52 4.14 9.88 8.77
C HIS A 52 4.86 9.61 10.10
N GLY A 53 6.12 10.04 10.18
CA GLY A 53 6.95 9.82 11.37
C GLY A 53 7.44 8.38 11.57
N SER A 54 7.08 7.43 10.70
CA SER A 54 7.60 6.07 10.73
C SER A 54 8.97 5.97 10.03
N ARG A 55 9.79 4.99 10.42
CA ARG A 55 11.01 4.59 9.69
C ARG A 55 10.85 3.16 9.21
N PHE A 56 11.38 2.85 8.03
CA PHE A 56 11.46 1.49 7.52
C PHE A 56 12.92 1.09 7.31
N ASP A 57 13.37 0.10 8.06
CA ASP A 57 14.73 -0.44 8.00
C ASP A 57 14.73 -1.75 7.18
N SER A 58 15.46 -1.77 6.07
CA SER A 58 15.57 -2.93 5.18
C SER A 58 16.89 -2.93 4.42
N PRO A 59 17.54 -4.09 4.25
CA PRO A 59 18.69 -4.24 3.35
C PRO A 59 18.27 -4.49 1.88
N TYR A 60 16.98 -4.65 1.58
CA TYR A 60 16.50 -5.07 0.25
C TYR A 60 15.79 -3.95 -0.51
N VAL A 61 14.98 -3.13 0.18
CA VAL A 61 14.21 -2.06 -0.46
C VAL A 61 14.22 -0.78 0.36
N VAL A 62 14.30 0.36 -0.33
CA VAL A 62 14.07 1.67 0.27
C VAL A 62 12.58 2.00 0.17
N PHE A 63 11.99 2.39 1.30
CA PHE A 63 10.61 2.87 1.36
C PHE A 63 10.57 4.39 1.53
N GLN A 64 9.82 5.07 0.65
CA GLN A 64 9.66 6.52 0.62
C GLN A 64 8.15 6.82 0.66
N PRO A 65 7.52 6.82 1.84
CA PRO A 65 6.13 7.23 1.97
C PRO A 65 5.99 8.75 1.92
N VAL A 66 4.87 9.23 1.39
CA VAL A 66 4.40 10.60 1.52
C VAL A 66 2.93 10.61 1.93
N GLU A 67 2.65 11.11 3.12
CA GLU A 67 1.31 11.37 3.66
C GLU A 67 0.97 12.85 3.50
N MET A 68 0.29 13.21 2.42
CA MET A 68 0.12 14.62 2.02
C MET A 68 -0.81 15.41 2.95
N LYS A 69 -1.78 14.75 3.56
CA LYS A 69 -2.76 15.38 4.46
C LYS A 69 -3.11 14.45 5.61
N THR A 70 -3.44 15.05 6.75
CA THR A 70 -4.00 14.39 7.92
C THR A 70 -5.39 13.85 7.66
N ASN A 71 -5.92 13.04 8.59
CA ASN A 71 -7.30 12.56 8.58
C ASN A 71 -8.37 13.66 8.75
N ARG A 72 -7.94 14.90 8.99
CA ARG A 72 -8.78 16.11 9.04
C ARG A 72 -8.46 17.09 7.92
N TYR A 73 -7.86 16.61 6.83
CA TYR A 73 -7.54 17.38 5.63
C TYR A 73 -6.49 18.49 5.79
N ALA A 74 -5.90 18.68 6.98
CA ALA A 74 -4.77 19.57 7.16
C ALA A 74 -3.53 19.02 6.43
N ASN A 75 -2.72 19.90 5.84
CA ASN A 75 -1.47 19.49 5.18
C ASN A 75 -0.54 18.80 6.18
N LEU A 76 0.13 17.73 5.74
CA LEU A 76 1.03 16.94 6.58
C LEU A 76 2.43 16.89 5.99
N GLU A 77 2.59 16.28 4.81
CA GLU A 77 3.86 16.26 4.08
C GLU A 77 3.73 16.89 2.68
N THR A 78 4.84 17.39 2.15
CA THR A 78 4.90 17.91 0.78
C THR A 78 5.79 16.99 -0.06
N PRO A 79 5.26 16.37 -1.14
CA PRO A 79 6.07 15.55 -2.02
C PRO A 79 7.17 16.38 -2.68
N THR A 80 8.34 15.77 -2.90
CA THR A 80 9.40 16.41 -3.70
C THR A 80 8.95 16.61 -5.16
N PRO A 81 9.60 17.50 -5.92
CA PRO A 81 9.32 17.65 -7.35
C PRO A 81 9.41 16.33 -8.12
N GLU A 82 10.36 15.47 -7.79
CA GLU A 82 10.56 14.16 -8.43
C GLU A 82 9.43 13.19 -8.10
N GLN A 83 9.02 13.09 -6.83
CA GLN A 83 7.90 12.24 -6.42
C GLN A 83 6.60 12.67 -7.08
N ARG A 84 6.34 13.99 -7.11
CA ARG A 84 5.19 14.57 -7.80
C ARG A 84 5.25 14.30 -9.30
N HIS A 85 6.42 14.45 -9.92
CA HIS A 85 6.59 14.17 -11.33
C HIS A 85 6.29 12.70 -11.66
N LEU A 86 6.79 11.76 -10.86
CA LEU A 86 6.48 10.33 -11.02
C LEU A 86 4.97 10.06 -10.95
N MET A 87 4.29 10.59 -9.93
CA MET A 87 2.85 10.39 -9.77
C MET A 87 2.02 10.97 -10.93
N LEU A 88 2.39 12.16 -11.44
CA LEU A 88 1.68 12.79 -12.55
C LEU A 88 1.97 12.11 -13.89
N THR A 89 3.19 11.62 -14.10
CA THR A 89 3.59 10.94 -15.34
C THR A 89 3.02 9.53 -15.42
N TYR A 90 3.02 8.79 -14.30
CA TYR A 90 2.71 7.37 -14.28
C TYR A 90 1.36 7.02 -13.65
N GLY A 91 0.71 7.95 -12.94
CA GLY A 91 -0.63 7.77 -12.38
C GLY A 91 -1.78 7.95 -13.39
N GLY A 92 -1.47 8.21 -14.65
CA GLY A 92 -2.43 8.44 -15.73
C GLY A 92 -2.11 7.62 -17.00
N PRO A 93 -2.61 8.04 -18.17
CA PRO A 93 -2.38 7.35 -19.43
C PRO A 93 -0.89 7.26 -19.78
N PRO A 94 -0.43 6.16 -20.43
CA PRO A 94 -1.21 5.02 -20.93
C PRO A 94 -1.50 3.93 -19.88
N TYR A 95 -1.02 4.08 -18.63
CA TYR A 95 -1.09 3.03 -17.62
C TYR A 95 -2.44 2.99 -16.90
N PHE A 96 -3.02 4.16 -16.65
CA PHE A 96 -4.31 4.32 -15.98
C PHE A 96 -5.23 5.31 -16.74
N ALA A 97 -6.49 5.34 -16.36
CA ALA A 97 -7.45 6.28 -16.94
C ALA A 97 -7.01 7.74 -16.68
N PRO A 98 -7.32 8.70 -17.58
CA PRO A 98 -7.02 10.12 -17.38
C PRO A 98 -7.47 10.67 -16.02
N SER A 99 -8.62 10.21 -15.52
CA SER A 99 -9.20 10.61 -14.22
C SER A 99 -8.39 10.16 -13.00
N SER A 100 -7.45 9.23 -13.18
CA SER A 100 -6.57 8.72 -12.11
C SER A 100 -5.30 9.57 -11.95
N THR A 101 -5.03 10.49 -12.87
CA THR A 101 -3.80 11.30 -12.87
C THR A 101 -3.70 12.12 -11.58
N GLY A 102 -2.65 11.90 -10.79
CA GLY A 102 -2.48 12.54 -9.50
C GLY A 102 -3.40 12.04 -8.38
N GLY A 103 -4.15 10.95 -8.64
CA GLY A 103 -4.98 10.26 -7.67
C GLY A 103 -4.14 9.52 -6.63
N ILE A 104 -4.78 9.20 -5.50
CA ILE A 104 -4.20 8.46 -4.39
C ILE A 104 -5.10 7.28 -3.99
N PRO A 105 -4.52 6.19 -3.45
CA PRO A 105 -3.09 5.95 -3.28
C PRO A 105 -2.37 5.73 -4.62
N PHE A 106 -1.11 6.16 -4.70
CA PHE A 106 -0.21 5.84 -5.82
C PHE A 106 1.05 5.18 -5.28
N ILE A 107 1.46 4.08 -5.91
CA ILE A 107 2.68 3.35 -5.55
C ILE A 107 3.54 3.16 -6.80
N ASP A 108 4.82 3.49 -6.69
CA ASP A 108 5.85 3.08 -7.64
C ASP A 108 6.84 2.10 -6.99
N LEU A 109 6.96 0.93 -7.60
CA LEU A 109 7.92 -0.11 -7.24
C LEU A 109 9.07 -0.08 -8.23
N GLY A 110 10.07 0.74 -7.91
CA GLY A 110 11.36 0.77 -8.61
C GLY A 110 11.26 1.16 -10.08
N GLY A 111 10.25 1.96 -10.47
CA GLY A 111 10.00 2.35 -11.84
C GLY A 111 9.51 1.23 -12.76
N LYS A 112 9.10 0.06 -12.22
CA LYS A 112 8.65 -1.09 -13.04
C LYS A 112 7.21 -1.52 -12.81
N TYR A 113 6.70 -1.35 -11.60
CA TYR A 113 5.33 -1.72 -11.27
C TYR A 113 4.64 -0.54 -10.58
N LEU A 114 3.38 -0.32 -10.97
CA LEU A 114 2.59 0.81 -10.54
C LEU A 114 1.29 0.32 -9.91
N VAL A 115 0.86 0.97 -8.84
CA VAL A 115 -0.49 0.86 -8.29
C VAL A 115 -1.11 2.25 -8.27
N SER A 116 -2.35 2.37 -8.75
CA SER A 116 -3.15 3.58 -8.66
C SER A 116 -4.56 3.22 -8.19
N GLY A 117 -4.96 3.75 -7.04
CA GLY A 117 -6.17 3.30 -6.33
C GLY A 117 -5.92 2.13 -5.38
N ALA A 118 -6.94 1.74 -4.63
CA ALA A 118 -6.86 0.57 -3.74
C ALA A 118 -6.86 -0.73 -4.55
N SER A 119 -6.00 -1.67 -4.17
CA SER A 119 -5.86 -2.98 -4.82
C SER A 119 -6.95 -3.99 -4.46
N TYR A 120 -7.82 -3.65 -3.50
CA TYR A 120 -8.96 -4.47 -3.08
C TYR A 120 -10.10 -3.59 -2.57
N ASP A 121 -11.29 -4.19 -2.45
CA ASP A 121 -12.52 -3.48 -2.07
C ASP A 121 -12.41 -2.88 -0.64
N PRO A 122 -12.46 -1.54 -0.46
CA PRO A 122 -12.44 -0.90 0.85
C PRO A 122 -13.58 -1.32 1.77
N SER A 123 -14.73 -1.74 1.21
CA SER A 123 -15.92 -2.07 1.99
C SER A 123 -15.68 -3.19 3.01
N VAL A 124 -14.70 -4.07 2.74
CA VAL A 124 -14.35 -5.18 3.63
C VAL A 124 -13.73 -4.70 4.95
N LEU A 125 -13.23 -3.47 5.02
CA LEU A 125 -12.67 -2.88 6.25
C LEU A 125 -13.69 -2.05 7.03
N GLN A 126 -14.84 -1.73 6.44
CA GLN A 126 -15.78 -0.77 7.02
C GLN A 126 -16.31 -1.25 8.38
N GLY A 127 -16.26 -0.36 9.37
CA GLY A 127 -16.76 -0.63 10.72
C GLY A 127 -15.92 -1.61 11.55
N LYS A 128 -14.76 -2.07 11.05
CA LYS A 128 -13.85 -2.95 11.77
C LYS A 128 -12.82 -2.16 12.56
N SER A 129 -12.46 -2.64 13.75
CA SER A 129 -11.30 -2.13 14.46
C SER A 129 -10.00 -2.60 13.79
N ALA A 130 -8.87 -1.93 14.05
CA ALA A 130 -7.56 -2.40 13.57
C ALA A 130 -7.24 -3.83 14.06
N THR A 131 -7.72 -4.19 15.26
CA THR A 131 -7.59 -5.54 15.81
C THR A 131 -8.41 -6.55 15.02
N ASP A 132 -9.67 -6.25 14.70
CA ASP A 132 -10.52 -7.14 13.89
C ASP A 132 -9.92 -7.36 12.49
N ILE A 133 -9.41 -6.28 11.87
CA ILE A 133 -8.73 -6.37 10.57
C ILE A 133 -7.54 -7.31 10.66
N THR A 134 -6.68 -7.15 11.68
CA THR A 134 -5.50 -8.01 11.88
C THR A 134 -5.90 -9.47 12.11
N ILE A 135 -6.94 -9.73 12.89
CA ILE A 135 -7.47 -11.09 13.13
C ILE A 135 -7.97 -11.69 11.81
N GLU A 136 -8.78 -10.94 11.04
CA GLU A 136 -9.33 -11.44 9.78
C GLU A 136 -8.28 -11.61 8.69
N MET A 137 -7.19 -10.83 8.70
CA MET A 137 -6.03 -11.06 7.83
C MET A 137 -5.34 -12.42 8.10
N GLY A 138 -5.51 -12.99 9.30
CA GLY A 138 -4.98 -14.31 9.66
C GLY A 138 -5.82 -15.48 9.18
N ASP A 139 -7.04 -15.23 8.66
CA ASP A 139 -7.98 -16.26 8.22
C ASP A 139 -8.23 -16.13 6.70
N PRO A 140 -7.68 -17.04 5.86
CA PRO A 140 -7.76 -16.93 4.40
C PRO A 140 -9.18 -17.06 3.84
N SER A 141 -10.14 -17.50 4.66
CA SER A 141 -11.56 -17.52 4.27
C SER A 141 -12.22 -16.14 4.37
N ARG A 142 -11.61 -15.17 5.05
CA ARG A 142 -12.16 -13.83 5.27
C ARG A 142 -11.92 -12.92 4.07
N PRO A 143 -12.90 -12.08 3.69
CA PRO A 143 -12.72 -11.07 2.65
C PRO A 143 -11.54 -10.13 2.91
N VAL A 144 -11.29 -9.77 4.17
CA VAL A 144 -10.13 -8.95 4.56
C VAL A 144 -8.82 -9.63 4.21
N SER A 145 -8.64 -10.93 4.51
CA SER A 145 -7.43 -11.67 4.12
C SER A 145 -7.32 -11.77 2.59
N GLN A 146 -8.42 -12.08 1.91
CA GLN A 146 -8.41 -12.23 0.45
C GLN A 146 -8.01 -10.94 -0.26
N GLY A 147 -8.47 -9.79 0.25
CA GLY A 147 -8.04 -8.47 -0.19
C GLY A 147 -6.63 -8.14 0.26
N ALA A 148 -6.44 -7.84 1.54
CA ALA A 148 -5.19 -7.28 2.06
C ALA A 148 -3.98 -8.22 1.90
N VAL A 149 -4.11 -9.50 2.26
CA VAL A 149 -3.00 -10.47 2.14
C VAL A 149 -2.80 -10.88 0.67
N GLY A 150 -3.89 -11.01 -0.10
CA GLY A 150 -3.82 -11.24 -1.54
C GLY A 150 -3.04 -10.14 -2.28
N SER A 151 -3.39 -8.89 -2.05
CA SER A 151 -2.67 -7.73 -2.59
C SER A 151 -1.23 -7.66 -2.05
N ALA A 152 -1.01 -7.94 -0.77
CA ALA A 152 0.34 -8.00 -0.21
C ALA A 152 1.22 -9.06 -0.91
N ASN A 153 0.64 -10.18 -1.33
CA ASN A 153 1.36 -11.21 -2.07
C ASN A 153 1.76 -10.74 -3.47
N ALA A 154 0.88 -10.04 -4.19
CA ALA A 154 1.22 -9.44 -5.49
C ALA A 154 2.33 -8.37 -5.35
N LEU A 155 2.25 -7.51 -4.34
CA LEU A 155 3.31 -6.53 -4.03
C LEU A 155 4.63 -7.23 -3.69
N THR A 156 4.58 -8.33 -2.95
CA THR A 156 5.77 -9.12 -2.58
C THR A 156 6.43 -9.74 -3.81
N GLU A 157 5.64 -10.29 -4.72
CA GLU A 157 6.16 -10.85 -5.97
C GLU A 157 6.84 -9.76 -6.82
N ALA A 158 6.21 -8.59 -6.97
CA ALA A 158 6.79 -7.46 -7.68
C ALA A 158 8.12 -7.02 -7.05
N ILE A 159 8.20 -6.94 -5.72
CA ILE A 159 9.44 -6.64 -5.00
C ILE A 159 10.50 -7.74 -5.25
N CYS A 160 10.12 -9.02 -5.19
CA CYS A 160 11.04 -10.13 -5.48
C CYS A 160 11.62 -10.05 -6.89
N GLY A 161 10.83 -9.67 -7.89
CA GLY A 161 11.32 -9.40 -9.24
C GLY A 161 12.34 -8.25 -9.29
N LEU A 162 12.14 -7.21 -8.49
CA LEU A 162 13.05 -6.05 -8.40
C LEU A 162 14.34 -6.35 -7.65
N THR A 163 14.29 -7.21 -6.64
CA THR A 163 15.44 -7.56 -5.79
C THR A 163 16.21 -8.78 -6.30
N GLY A 164 15.89 -9.30 -7.48
CA GLY A 164 16.53 -10.49 -8.03
C GLY A 164 16.28 -11.74 -7.19
N ASN A 165 15.06 -11.90 -6.67
CA ASN A 165 14.62 -12.95 -5.76
C ASN A 165 15.34 -12.95 -4.40
N THR A 166 15.68 -11.75 -3.89
CA THR A 166 16.25 -11.61 -2.54
C THR A 166 15.29 -10.88 -1.58
N PRO A 167 15.13 -11.36 -0.34
CA PRO A 167 15.75 -12.55 0.23
C PRO A 167 15.06 -13.85 -0.17
N ALA A 168 15.84 -14.92 -0.33
CA ALA A 168 15.34 -16.19 -0.86
C ALA A 168 14.24 -16.82 0.00
N ASN A 169 14.28 -16.66 1.33
CA ASN A 169 13.25 -17.18 2.23
C ASN A 169 11.88 -16.53 2.03
N VAL A 170 11.82 -15.34 1.43
CA VAL A 170 10.56 -14.70 1.01
C VAL A 170 10.27 -15.05 -0.44
N CYS A 171 11.23 -14.81 -1.33
CA CYS A 171 11.00 -14.88 -2.77
C CYS A 171 10.91 -16.29 -3.36
N SER A 172 11.28 -17.32 -2.60
CA SER A 172 11.11 -18.72 -3.00
C SER A 172 9.87 -19.38 -2.38
N ASP A 173 9.02 -18.62 -1.69
CA ASP A 173 7.78 -19.15 -1.15
C ASP A 173 6.86 -19.59 -2.31
N PRO A 174 6.35 -20.84 -2.30
CA PRO A 174 5.52 -21.38 -3.36
C PRO A 174 4.22 -20.58 -3.58
N VAL A 175 3.76 -19.80 -2.60
CA VAL A 175 2.62 -18.88 -2.76
C VAL A 175 2.87 -17.88 -3.89
N PHE A 176 4.11 -17.40 -4.08
CA PHE A 176 4.42 -16.41 -5.12
C PHE A 176 4.64 -17.03 -6.50
N ALA A 177 5.06 -18.30 -6.57
CA ALA A 177 5.18 -19.02 -7.83
C ALA A 177 3.82 -19.18 -8.56
N ALA A 178 2.71 -19.21 -7.81
CA ALA A 178 1.36 -19.29 -8.35
C ALA A 178 0.81 -17.96 -8.88
N ILE A 179 1.32 -16.82 -8.39
CA ILE A 179 0.83 -15.48 -8.75
C ILE A 179 1.49 -14.99 -10.06
N ALA A 180 2.76 -15.35 -10.30
CA ALA A 180 3.48 -15.08 -11.56
C ALA A 180 2.79 -15.60 -12.83
N VAL A 181 1.91 -16.61 -12.69
CA VAL A 181 1.12 -17.15 -13.80
C VAL A 181 -0.04 -16.23 -14.20
N ARG A 182 -0.49 -15.32 -13.31
CA ARG A 182 -1.63 -14.42 -13.54
C ARG A 182 -1.26 -13.06 -14.15
N PHE A 183 0.03 -12.70 -14.15
CA PHE A 183 0.53 -11.43 -14.69
C PHE A 183 1.25 -11.57 -16.05
N LYS A 184 1.08 -12.70 -16.75
CA LYS A 184 1.53 -12.89 -18.14
C LYS A 184 0.46 -12.49 -19.15
#